data_AF-A0A7V1HW12-F1
#
_entry.id   AF-A0A7V1HW12-F1
#
_cell.length_a   1.000
_cell.length_b   1.000
_cell.length_c   1.000
_cell.angle_alpha   90.00
_cell.angle_beta   90.00
_cell.angle_gamma   90.00
#
_symmetry.space_group_name_H-M   'P 1'
#
loop_
_entity.id
_entity.type
_entity.pdbx_description
1 polymer ?
#
loop_
_entity_poly.entity_id
_entity_poly.type
_entity_poly.pdbx_seq_one_letter_code
_entity_poly.pdbx_strand_id
1 'polypeptide(L)'
;MGQVVSYSIEDKKLIQRAYRKLLRSIKSGMDDEDRKNIRMAFELAVEAHQKQRRKSGEPYILHPIEVARICADEIGLGPTAIIAALLHDVVEDTEVTQKEINEKFGFRVGLIVDGLTKLDGSYNSDSPQAENFKKVLSTLVEDVRVVLIKMADRLHNMRTLAAMPRHKQLKIAAETDYIYAPLAHRLGLYNIKTEFQNLCMKITEAETYEKISQQLHQSKRERNKYIKEFIKPLSQHLDEVKVPYRILGRPKSIFSIWNKIKTKKVPFEEIYDLFAVRIILDVEPKKEKQICW
;
A
#
# COMPACT_ATOMS: atom_id res chain seq x y z
N MET A 1 4.38 41.31 -7.21
CA MET A 1 5.42 40.68 -6.36
C MET A 1 4.84 39.39 -5.81
N GLY A 2 5.11 38.26 -6.47
CA GLY A 2 4.61 36.96 -6.01
C GLY A 2 5.34 36.54 -4.75
N GLN A 3 4.61 36.30 -3.65
CA GLN A 3 5.19 35.70 -2.46
C GLN A 3 5.83 34.36 -2.85
N VAL A 4 7.14 34.24 -2.63
CA VAL A 4 7.84 32.97 -2.70
C VAL A 4 7.23 32.10 -1.60
N VAL A 5 6.34 31.17 -1.96
CA VAL A 5 5.79 30.19 -1.02
C VAL A 5 6.92 29.21 -0.70
N SER A 6 7.73 29.58 0.28
CA SER A 6 8.68 28.68 0.93
C SER A 6 7.92 27.84 1.94
N TYR A 7 8.32 26.57 2.12
CA TYR A 7 7.79 25.73 3.19
C TYR A 7 7.91 26.45 4.54
N SER A 8 6.80 26.48 5.28
CA SER A 8 6.77 27.01 6.65
C SER A 8 7.69 26.19 7.57
N ILE A 9 7.98 26.70 8.76
CA ILE A 9 8.76 25.96 9.77
C ILE A 9 8.05 24.64 10.14
N GLU A 10 6.72 24.65 10.17
CA GLU A 10 5.91 23.45 10.44
C GLU A 10 5.97 22.45 9.28
N ASP A 11 5.84 22.92 8.04
CA ASP A 11 5.97 22.07 6.85
C ASP A 11 7.35 21.38 6.83
N LYS A 12 8.43 22.13 7.10
CA LYS A 12 9.79 21.58 7.16
C LYS A 12 9.93 20.49 8.22
N LYS A 13 9.33 20.67 9.41
CA LYS A 13 9.30 19.66 10.48
C LYS A 13 8.53 18.40 10.06
N LEU A 14 7.39 18.57 9.39
CA LEU A 14 6.58 17.45 8.88
C LEU A 14 7.33 16.65 7.83
N ILE A 15 7.90 17.33 6.83
CA ILE A 15 8.69 16.72 5.76
C ILE A 15 9.88 15.95 6.34
N GLN A 16 10.63 16.55 7.26
CA GLN A 16 11.77 15.90 7.89
C GLN A 16 11.35 14.67 8.71
N ARG A 17 10.22 14.74 9.42
CA ARG A 17 9.67 13.59 10.17
C ARG A 17 9.26 12.46 9.23
N ALA A 18 8.61 12.78 8.12
CA ALA A 18 8.20 11.82 7.10
C ALA A 18 9.44 11.15 6.47
N TYR A 19 10.45 11.93 6.09
CA TYR A 19 11.69 11.41 5.52
C TYR A 19 12.46 10.49 6.49
N ARG A 20 12.57 10.87 7.78
CA ARG A 20 13.15 9.98 8.80
C ARG A 20 12.35 8.69 8.97
N LYS A 21 11.02 8.74 8.83
CA LYS A 21 10.17 7.55 8.88
C LYS A 21 10.46 6.65 7.68
N LEU A 22 10.56 7.21 6.47
CA LEU A 22 10.96 6.49 5.26
C LEU A 22 12.29 5.76 5.48
N LEU A 23 13.34 6.46 5.91
CA LEU A 23 14.66 5.84 6.09
C LEU A 23 14.65 4.65 7.08
N ARG A 24 13.84 4.72 8.15
CA ARG A 24 13.68 3.61 9.10
C ARG A 24 12.86 2.44 8.56
N SER A 25 12.02 2.68 7.56
CA SER A 25 11.18 1.66 6.92
C SER A 25 11.97 0.81 5.92
N ILE A 26 13.14 1.25 5.47
CA ILE A 26 13.97 0.51 4.52
C ILE A 26 14.70 -0.61 5.27
N LYS A 27 14.23 -1.84 5.07
CA LYS A 27 14.80 -3.07 5.68
C LYS A 27 15.77 -3.80 4.76
N SER A 28 15.78 -3.47 3.47
CA SER A 28 16.73 -4.01 2.51
C SER A 28 18.14 -3.50 2.81
N GLY A 29 19.17 -4.29 2.46
CA GLY A 29 20.54 -3.80 2.43
C GLY A 29 20.64 -2.52 1.60
N MET A 30 21.32 -1.52 2.13
CA MET A 30 21.64 -0.26 1.46
C MET A 30 23.13 -0.02 1.61
N ASP A 31 23.81 0.25 0.50
CA ASP A 31 25.16 0.78 0.54
C ASP A 31 25.16 2.31 0.69
N ASP A 32 26.35 2.90 0.76
CA ASP A 32 26.49 4.35 0.92
C ASP A 32 26.01 5.13 -0.32
N GLU A 33 26.10 4.53 -1.51
CA GLU A 33 25.66 5.13 -2.76
C GLU A 33 24.12 5.14 -2.85
N ASP A 34 23.46 4.06 -2.43
CA ASP A 34 22.01 3.99 -2.27
C ASP A 34 21.50 5.09 -1.34
N ARG A 35 22.16 5.27 -0.18
CA ARG A 35 21.78 6.30 0.80
C ARG A 35 21.92 7.70 0.22
N LYS A 36 23.01 7.95 -0.52
CA LYS A 36 23.26 9.22 -1.20
C LYS A 36 22.21 9.47 -2.29
N ASN A 37 21.90 8.47 -3.11
CA ASN A 37 20.90 8.60 -4.18
C ASN A 37 19.48 8.80 -3.64
N ILE A 38 19.08 8.11 -2.56
CA ILE A 38 17.80 8.35 -1.88
C ILE A 38 17.72 9.78 -1.36
N ARG A 39 18.81 10.30 -0.78
CA ARG A 39 18.86 11.69 -0.32
C ARG A 39 18.76 12.68 -1.47
N MET A 40 19.52 12.49 -2.54
CA MET A 40 19.45 13.33 -3.73
C MET A 40 18.07 13.33 -4.37
N ALA A 41 17.41 12.17 -4.46
CA ALA A 41 16.05 12.03 -4.98
C ALA A 41 15.03 12.75 -4.10
N PHE A 42 15.17 12.64 -2.78
CA PHE A 42 14.34 13.38 -1.83
C PHE A 42 14.52 14.90 -1.97
N GLU A 43 15.76 15.38 -2.03
CA GLU A 43 16.06 16.81 -2.19
C GLU A 43 15.48 17.35 -3.51
N LEU A 44 15.66 16.61 -4.61
CA LEU A 44 15.09 16.95 -5.92
C LEU A 44 13.55 17.02 -5.87
N ALA A 45 12.88 16.02 -5.27
CA ALA A 45 11.43 16.01 -5.16
C ALA A 45 10.90 17.15 -4.26
N VAL A 46 11.60 17.47 -3.17
CA VAL A 46 11.25 18.60 -2.29
C VAL A 46 11.29 19.93 -3.03
N GLU A 47 12.32 20.14 -3.85
CA GLU A 47 12.49 21.32 -4.69
C GLU A 47 11.43 21.38 -5.79
N ALA A 48 11.26 20.29 -6.55
CA ALA A 48 10.34 20.22 -7.67
C ALA A 48 8.89 20.48 -7.26
N HIS A 49 8.45 19.94 -6.11
CA HIS A 49 7.09 20.14 -5.59
C HIS A 49 6.97 21.31 -4.59
N GLN A 50 7.97 22.21 -4.47
CA GLN A 50 7.99 23.27 -3.46
C GLN A 50 6.74 24.16 -3.46
N LYS A 51 6.18 24.43 -4.63
CA LYS A 51 5.00 25.30 -4.81
C LYS A 51 3.68 24.54 -4.77
N GLN A 52 3.71 23.21 -4.64
CA GLN A 52 2.53 22.35 -4.75
C GLN A 52 1.99 21.97 -3.38
N ARG A 53 0.66 21.99 -3.25
CA ARG A 53 -0.06 21.54 -2.05
C ARG A 53 -1.19 20.60 -2.42
N ARG A 54 -1.48 19.64 -1.53
CA ARG A 54 -2.66 18.76 -1.63
C ARG A 54 -3.92 19.59 -1.38
N LYS A 55 -5.08 19.04 -1.76
CA LYS A 55 -6.39 19.64 -1.44
C LYS A 55 -6.67 19.76 0.07
N SER A 56 -6.01 18.95 0.88
CA SER A 56 -6.03 19.04 2.35
C SER A 56 -5.27 20.26 2.89
N GLY A 57 -4.47 20.94 2.06
CA GLY A 57 -3.59 22.04 2.45
C GLY A 57 -2.16 21.61 2.79
N GLU A 58 -1.88 20.32 2.90
CA GLU A 58 -0.54 19.80 3.23
C GLU A 58 0.45 19.92 2.05
N PRO A 59 1.76 20.00 2.31
CA PRO A 59 2.81 19.93 1.28
C PRO A 59 2.66 18.71 0.37
N TYR A 60 2.70 18.90 -0.95
CA TYR A 60 2.53 17.79 -1.90
C TYR A 60 3.60 16.71 -1.73
N ILE A 61 4.84 17.10 -1.43
CA ILE A 61 5.98 16.19 -1.23
C ILE A 61 5.76 15.10 -0.17
N LEU A 62 4.82 15.30 0.77
CA LEU A 62 4.44 14.24 1.72
C LEU A 62 3.87 13.01 1.01
N HIS A 63 3.25 13.18 -0.16
CA HIS A 63 2.73 12.08 -0.96
C HIS A 63 3.84 11.18 -1.53
N PRO A 64 4.82 11.68 -2.32
CA PRO A 64 5.94 10.85 -2.78
C PRO A 64 6.72 10.18 -1.64
N ILE A 65 6.91 10.86 -0.50
CA ILE A 65 7.58 10.26 0.67
C ILE A 65 6.78 9.07 1.23
N GLU A 66 5.45 9.20 1.33
CA GLU A 66 4.59 8.13 1.83
C GLU A 66 4.50 6.97 0.84
N VAL A 67 4.45 7.24 -0.48
CA VAL A 67 4.51 6.20 -1.52
C VAL A 67 5.82 5.42 -1.43
N ALA A 68 6.95 6.11 -1.30
CA ALA A 68 8.25 5.49 -1.09
C ALA A 68 8.28 4.66 0.21
N ARG A 69 7.61 5.11 1.28
CA ARG A 69 7.52 4.37 2.55
C ARG A 69 6.70 3.08 2.40
N ILE A 70 5.58 3.13 1.68
CA ILE A 70 4.76 1.95 1.38
C ILE A 70 5.58 0.95 0.56
N CYS A 71 6.31 1.43 -0.44
CA CYS A 71 7.23 0.60 -1.23
C CYS A 71 8.26 -0.11 -0.34
N ALA A 72 8.89 0.61 0.60
CA ALA A 72 9.91 0.06 1.48
C ALA A 72 9.36 -0.94 2.52
N ASP A 73 8.27 -0.58 3.23
CA ASP A 73 7.82 -1.33 4.41
C ASP A 73 6.75 -2.37 4.10
N GLU A 74 5.77 -2.02 3.26
CA GLU A 74 4.57 -2.83 3.03
C GLU A 74 4.74 -3.76 1.83
N ILE A 75 5.48 -3.32 0.80
CA ILE A 75 5.81 -4.13 -0.38
C ILE A 75 7.18 -4.80 -0.22
N GLY A 76 8.14 -4.14 0.44
CA GLY A 76 9.49 -4.68 0.65
C GLY A 76 10.44 -4.43 -0.51
N LEU A 77 10.27 -3.32 -1.23
CA LEU A 77 11.13 -2.96 -2.36
C LEU A 77 12.46 -2.34 -1.90
N GLY A 78 13.49 -2.55 -2.72
CA GLY A 78 14.83 -2.01 -2.49
C GLY A 78 15.05 -0.57 -2.96
N PRO A 79 16.28 -0.05 -2.80
CA PRO A 79 16.62 1.37 -2.98
C PRO A 79 16.25 1.96 -4.34
N THR A 80 16.48 1.23 -5.45
CA THR A 80 16.12 1.71 -6.80
C THR A 80 14.64 2.05 -6.92
N ALA A 81 13.75 1.23 -6.35
CA ALA A 81 12.31 1.47 -6.41
C ALA A 81 11.89 2.59 -5.46
N ILE A 82 12.57 2.74 -4.31
CA ILE A 82 12.35 3.83 -3.36
C ILE A 82 12.72 5.17 -4.00
N ILE A 83 13.85 5.23 -4.71
CA ILE A 83 14.28 6.40 -5.49
C ILE A 83 13.22 6.73 -6.54
N ALA A 84 12.81 5.74 -7.36
CA ALA A 84 11.78 5.96 -8.37
C ALA A 84 10.43 6.41 -7.77
N ALA A 85 10.04 5.86 -6.62
CA ALA A 85 8.82 6.26 -5.91
C ALA A 85 8.88 7.71 -5.38
N LEU A 86 10.04 8.20 -4.95
CA LEU A 86 10.22 9.61 -4.58
C LEU A 86 10.07 10.54 -5.80
N LEU A 87 10.37 10.04 -7.00
CA LEU A 87 10.44 10.80 -8.24
C LEU A 87 9.24 10.61 -9.17
N HIS A 88 8.26 9.76 -8.80
CA HIS A 88 7.24 9.29 -9.75
C HIS A 88 6.39 10.40 -10.37
N ASP A 89 6.05 11.44 -9.60
CA ASP A 89 5.29 12.61 -10.09
C ASP A 89 6.18 13.78 -10.50
N VAL A 90 7.51 13.66 -10.34
CA VAL A 90 8.43 14.78 -10.59
C VAL A 90 8.49 15.10 -12.08
N VAL A 91 8.54 14.09 -12.95
CA VAL A 91 8.61 14.29 -14.40
C VAL A 91 7.27 14.78 -14.97
N GLU A 92 6.15 14.42 -14.34
CA GLU A 92 4.82 14.79 -14.82
C GLU A 92 4.41 16.21 -14.41
N ASP A 93 4.67 16.57 -13.15
CA ASP A 93 4.10 17.78 -12.56
C ASP A 93 5.09 18.96 -12.52
N THR A 94 6.32 18.78 -13.01
CA THR A 94 7.40 19.77 -12.86
C THR A 94 8.25 19.91 -14.13
N GLU A 95 9.19 20.84 -14.14
CA GLU A 95 10.07 21.11 -15.29
C GLU A 95 11.20 20.07 -15.45
N VAL A 96 11.35 19.14 -14.49
CA VAL A 96 12.40 18.12 -14.51
C VAL A 96 12.14 17.10 -15.62
N THR A 97 13.15 16.87 -16.44
CA THR A 97 13.04 15.99 -17.62
C THR A 97 13.50 14.57 -17.34
N GLN A 98 12.98 13.62 -18.12
CA GLN A 98 13.42 12.21 -18.09
C GLN A 98 14.93 12.05 -18.35
N LYS A 99 15.53 12.96 -19.14
CA LYS A 99 16.97 12.98 -19.39
C LYS A 99 17.75 13.28 -18.11
N GLU A 100 17.32 14.28 -17.34
CA GLU A 100 17.97 14.62 -16.06
C GLU A 100 17.86 13.50 -15.03
N ILE A 101 16.73 12.77 -14.99
CA ILE A 101 16.59 11.59 -14.13
C ILE A 101 17.60 10.51 -14.51
N ASN A 102 17.75 10.23 -15.80
CA ASN A 102 18.74 9.26 -16.29
C ASN A 102 20.18 9.67 -15.96
N GLU A 103 20.52 10.95 -16.11
CA GLU A 103 21.87 11.47 -15.82
C GLU A 103 22.20 11.43 -14.32
N LYS A 104 21.23 11.75 -13.45
CA LYS A 104 21.44 11.82 -11.99
C LYS A 104 21.38 10.46 -11.30
N PHE A 105 20.49 9.57 -11.72
CA PHE A 105 20.18 8.32 -11.00
C PHE A 105 20.39 7.05 -11.83
N GLY A 106 20.82 7.20 -13.09
CA GLY A 106 21.11 6.11 -14.00
C GLY A 106 19.87 5.52 -14.68
N PHE A 107 20.15 4.70 -15.69
CA PHE A 107 19.15 4.12 -16.59
C PHE A 107 18.06 3.32 -15.87
N ARG A 108 18.40 2.56 -14.81
CA ARG A 108 17.42 1.70 -14.12
C ARG A 108 16.35 2.50 -13.39
N VAL A 109 16.70 3.63 -12.77
CA VAL A 109 15.72 4.52 -12.13
C VAL A 109 14.91 5.21 -13.21
N GLY A 110 15.58 5.73 -14.24
CA GLY A 110 14.91 6.41 -15.35
C GLY A 110 13.87 5.54 -16.06
N LEU A 111 14.18 4.27 -16.35
CA LEU A 111 13.23 3.33 -16.94
C LEU A 111 11.96 3.16 -16.11
N ILE A 112 12.09 3.08 -14.78
CA ILE A 112 10.93 2.92 -13.89
C ILE A 112 10.10 4.20 -13.87
N VAL A 113 10.75 5.37 -13.74
CA VAL A 113 10.06 6.67 -13.73
C VAL A 113 9.32 6.92 -15.05
N ASP A 114 9.96 6.64 -16.19
CA ASP A 114 9.34 6.73 -17.52
C ASP A 114 8.13 5.79 -17.65
N GLY A 115 8.25 4.56 -17.14
CA GLY A 115 7.15 3.60 -17.08
C GLY A 115 5.97 4.08 -16.24
N LEU A 116 6.23 4.81 -15.15
CA LEU A 116 5.20 5.42 -14.30
C LEU A 116 4.50 6.57 -15.03
N THR A 117 5.28 7.49 -15.63
CA THR A 117 4.74 8.63 -16.38
C THR A 117 3.85 8.21 -17.56
N LYS A 118 4.25 7.15 -18.28
CA LYS A 118 3.45 6.63 -19.41
C LYS A 118 2.11 6.02 -18.97
N LEU A 119 2.07 5.42 -17.78
CA LEU A 119 0.82 4.92 -17.23
C LEU A 119 -0.13 6.10 -16.99
N ASP A 120 0.33 7.11 -16.27
CA ASP A 120 -0.46 8.27 -15.83
C ASP A 120 -0.96 9.16 -16.98
N GLY A 121 -0.07 9.56 -17.92
CA GLY A 121 -0.45 10.37 -19.09
C GLY A 121 -1.47 9.71 -20.03
N SER A 122 -1.73 8.41 -19.89
CA SER A 122 -2.65 7.65 -20.72
C SER A 122 -4.00 7.35 -20.05
N TYR A 123 -4.20 7.78 -18.79
CA TYR A 123 -5.48 7.73 -18.05
C TYR A 123 -6.42 8.89 -18.42
N ASN A 124 -6.55 9.18 -19.73
CA ASN A 124 -7.63 10.05 -20.19
C ASN A 124 -9.00 9.43 -19.89
N SER A 125 -9.97 10.28 -19.59
CA SER A 125 -11.20 9.97 -18.85
C SER A 125 -12.15 8.94 -19.47
N ASP A 126 -11.91 8.57 -20.73
CA ASP A 126 -12.86 7.87 -21.59
C ASP A 126 -12.42 6.43 -21.93
N SER A 127 -11.26 5.98 -21.46
CA SER A 127 -10.81 4.61 -21.72
C SER A 127 -11.59 3.58 -20.88
N PRO A 128 -12.06 2.47 -21.49
CA PRO A 128 -12.64 1.36 -20.74
C PRO A 128 -11.66 0.80 -19.72
N GLN A 129 -12.17 0.33 -18.57
CA GLN A 129 -11.35 -0.26 -17.50
C GLN A 129 -10.47 -1.42 -18.01
N ALA A 130 -10.90 -2.10 -19.08
CA ALA A 130 -10.14 -3.14 -19.76
C ALA A 130 -8.86 -2.64 -20.45
N GLU A 131 -8.85 -1.42 -21.00
CA GLU A 131 -7.65 -0.84 -21.61
C GLU A 131 -6.64 -0.41 -20.56
N ASN A 132 -7.10 0.22 -19.49
CA ASN A 132 -6.25 0.57 -18.35
C ASN A 132 -5.66 -0.69 -17.71
N PHE A 133 -6.44 -1.77 -17.63
CA PHE A 133 -5.94 -3.07 -17.18
C PHE A 133 -4.83 -3.61 -18.10
N LYS A 134 -5.01 -3.58 -19.43
CA LYS A 134 -3.97 -4.00 -20.40
C LYS A 134 -2.67 -3.20 -20.25
N LYS A 135 -2.77 -1.89 -20.01
CA LYS A 135 -1.60 -1.01 -19.81
C LYS A 135 -0.85 -1.31 -18.51
N VAL A 136 -1.57 -1.49 -17.40
CA VAL A 136 -0.94 -1.90 -16.14
C VAL A 136 -0.29 -3.29 -16.29
N LEU A 137 -0.85 -4.18 -17.11
CA LEU A 137 -0.22 -5.46 -17.41
C LEU A 137 1.00 -5.34 -18.31
N SER A 138 1.04 -4.40 -19.27
CA SER A 138 2.20 -4.26 -20.16
C SER A 138 3.44 -3.81 -19.41
N THR A 139 3.30 -3.00 -18.36
CA THR A 139 4.45 -2.58 -17.54
C THR A 139 5.03 -3.70 -16.67
N LEU A 140 4.26 -4.76 -16.38
CA LEU A 140 4.81 -5.97 -15.74
C LEU A 140 5.87 -6.66 -16.61
N VAL A 141 5.76 -6.53 -17.94
CA VAL A 141 6.68 -7.18 -18.90
C VAL A 141 8.02 -6.47 -18.94
N GLU A 142 8.03 -5.14 -18.74
CA GLU A 142 9.25 -4.33 -18.78
C GLU A 142 9.95 -4.32 -17.41
N ASP A 143 9.22 -3.93 -16.35
CA ASP A 143 9.75 -3.92 -14.98
C ASP A 143 8.60 -3.98 -13.96
N VAL A 144 8.52 -5.09 -13.22
CA VAL A 144 7.50 -5.30 -12.18
C VAL A 144 7.45 -4.18 -11.14
N ARG A 145 8.57 -3.47 -10.91
CA ARG A 145 8.65 -2.38 -9.92
C ARG A 145 7.75 -1.20 -10.30
N VAL A 146 7.50 -0.96 -11.59
CA VAL A 146 6.59 0.09 -12.06
C VAL A 146 5.18 -0.14 -11.50
N VAL A 147 4.65 -1.35 -11.67
CA VAL A 147 3.32 -1.71 -11.15
C VAL A 147 3.28 -1.67 -9.62
N LEU A 148 4.34 -2.15 -8.96
CA LEU A 148 4.38 -2.17 -7.50
C LEU A 148 4.40 -0.76 -6.90
N ILE A 149 5.15 0.16 -7.51
CA ILE A 149 5.13 1.58 -7.13
C ILE A 149 3.75 2.18 -7.42
N LYS A 150 3.14 1.88 -8.56
CA LYS A 150 1.79 2.39 -8.88
C LYS A 150 0.72 1.89 -7.92
N MET A 151 0.86 0.66 -7.43
CA MET A 151 0.01 0.13 -6.36
C MET A 151 0.21 0.88 -5.04
N ALA A 152 1.44 1.24 -4.70
CA ALA A 152 1.73 2.05 -3.51
C ALA A 152 1.14 3.45 -3.60
N ASP A 153 1.27 4.10 -4.76
CA ASP A 153 0.60 5.36 -5.09
C ASP A 153 -0.92 5.22 -4.93
N ARG A 154 -1.53 4.24 -5.61
CA ARG A 154 -2.98 3.98 -5.51
C ARG A 154 -3.42 3.75 -4.07
N LEU A 155 -2.65 3.03 -3.27
CA LEU A 155 -2.94 2.79 -1.86
C LEU A 155 -2.93 4.08 -1.05
N HIS A 156 -1.93 4.93 -1.24
CA HIS A 156 -1.88 6.21 -0.55
C HIS A 156 -3.03 7.14 -0.98
N ASN A 157 -3.40 7.14 -2.26
CA ASN A 157 -4.55 7.89 -2.77
C ASN A 157 -5.87 7.39 -2.16
N MET A 158 -6.06 6.07 -2.05
CA MET A 158 -7.24 5.50 -1.38
C MET A 158 -7.28 5.84 0.12
N ARG A 159 -6.14 5.87 0.81
CA ARG A 159 -6.05 6.28 2.24
C ARG A 159 -6.42 7.75 2.46
N THR A 160 -6.22 8.61 1.47
CA THR A 160 -6.45 10.07 1.55
C THR A 160 -7.67 10.56 0.74
N LEU A 161 -8.49 9.64 0.24
CA LEU A 161 -9.56 9.93 -0.72
C LEU A 161 -10.73 10.74 -0.17
N ALA A 162 -10.87 10.82 1.17
CA ALA A 162 -12.01 11.47 1.83
C ALA A 162 -12.16 12.96 1.47
N ALA A 163 -11.07 13.65 1.13
CA ALA A 163 -11.08 15.06 0.75
C ALA A 163 -11.59 15.32 -0.70
N MET A 164 -11.84 14.27 -1.49
CA MET A 164 -12.24 14.39 -2.89
C MET A 164 -13.76 14.39 -3.07
N PRO A 165 -14.30 15.00 -4.15
CA PRO A 165 -15.72 14.91 -4.48
C PRO A 165 -16.19 13.47 -4.69
N ARG A 166 -17.43 13.17 -4.31
CA ARG A 166 -18.01 11.82 -4.31
C ARG A 166 -17.87 11.08 -5.65
N HIS A 167 -18.09 11.76 -6.78
CA HIS A 167 -17.95 11.14 -8.11
C HIS A 167 -16.51 10.68 -8.38
N LYS A 168 -15.50 11.44 -7.96
CA LYS A 168 -14.09 11.03 -8.08
C LYS A 168 -13.77 9.87 -7.14
N GLN A 169 -14.30 9.89 -5.92
CA GLN A 169 -14.13 8.78 -4.98
C GLN A 169 -14.66 7.46 -5.57
N LEU A 170 -15.88 7.49 -6.13
CA LEU A 170 -16.50 6.30 -6.74
C LEU A 170 -15.71 5.81 -7.96
N LYS A 171 -15.24 6.72 -8.82
CA LYS A 171 -14.39 6.37 -9.97
C LYS A 171 -13.11 5.64 -9.54
N ILE A 172 -12.38 6.22 -8.57
CA ILE A 172 -11.12 5.65 -8.07
C ILE A 172 -11.38 4.32 -7.35
N ALA A 173 -12.46 4.19 -6.57
CA ALA A 173 -12.83 2.95 -5.91
C ALA A 173 -13.16 1.83 -6.91
N ALA A 174 -13.96 2.13 -7.94
CA ALA A 174 -14.31 1.16 -8.98
C ALA A 174 -13.07 0.66 -9.74
N GLU A 175 -12.16 1.56 -10.09
CA GLU A 175 -10.89 1.18 -10.72
C GLU A 175 -10.01 0.35 -9.78
N THR A 176 -9.93 0.73 -8.51
CA THR A 176 -9.17 0.01 -7.49
C THR A 176 -9.68 -1.41 -7.31
N ASP A 177 -10.99 -1.59 -7.23
CA ASP A 177 -11.61 -2.91 -7.08
C ASP A 177 -11.48 -3.78 -8.35
N TYR A 178 -11.58 -3.17 -9.54
CA TYR A 178 -11.51 -3.90 -10.81
C TYR A 178 -10.08 -4.27 -11.25
N ILE A 179 -9.11 -3.36 -11.05
CA ILE A 179 -7.74 -3.52 -11.54
C ILE A 179 -6.80 -3.92 -10.40
N TYR A 180 -6.70 -3.06 -9.38
CA TYR A 180 -5.60 -3.11 -8.42
C TYR A 180 -5.77 -4.20 -7.36
N ALA A 181 -7.00 -4.45 -6.87
CA ALA A 181 -7.24 -5.51 -5.90
C ALA A 181 -7.02 -6.93 -6.49
N PRO A 182 -7.50 -7.27 -7.70
CA PRO A 182 -7.17 -8.53 -8.36
C PRO A 182 -5.68 -8.65 -8.67
N LEU A 183 -5.01 -7.56 -9.05
CA LEU A 183 -3.58 -7.57 -9.32
C LEU A 183 -2.77 -7.82 -8.04
N ALA A 184 -3.11 -7.15 -6.95
CA ALA A 184 -2.52 -7.39 -5.62
C ALA A 184 -2.64 -8.86 -5.21
N HIS A 185 -3.80 -9.48 -5.48
CA HIS A 185 -3.99 -10.90 -5.23
C HIS A 185 -3.03 -11.79 -6.02
N ARG A 186 -2.86 -11.52 -7.32
CA ARG A 186 -1.98 -12.30 -8.22
C ARG A 186 -0.51 -12.16 -7.84
N LEU A 187 -0.10 -10.98 -7.35
CA LEU A 187 1.27 -10.70 -6.91
C LEU A 187 1.54 -11.14 -5.46
N GLY A 188 0.58 -11.80 -4.79
CA GLY A 188 0.74 -12.27 -3.41
C GLY A 188 0.67 -11.16 -2.34
N LEU A 189 0.30 -9.93 -2.72
CA LEU A 189 0.18 -8.77 -1.83
C LEU A 189 -1.17 -8.77 -1.08
N TYR A 190 -1.43 -9.82 -0.31
CA TYR A 190 -2.74 -10.05 0.32
C TYR A 190 -3.15 -8.97 1.33
N ASN A 191 -2.19 -8.35 2.01
CA ASN A 191 -2.47 -7.25 2.95
C ASN A 191 -2.99 -6.01 2.20
N ILE A 192 -2.28 -5.62 1.12
CA ILE A 192 -2.67 -4.50 0.26
C ILE A 192 -4.01 -4.78 -0.42
N LYS A 193 -4.22 -6.00 -0.95
CA LYS A 193 -5.53 -6.42 -1.48
C LYS A 193 -6.65 -6.18 -0.45
N THR A 194 -6.45 -6.67 0.76
CA THR A 194 -7.45 -6.58 1.84
C THR A 194 -7.75 -5.13 2.17
N GLU A 195 -6.72 -4.28 2.20
CA GLU A 195 -6.88 -2.87 2.46
C GLU A 195 -7.60 -2.13 1.34
N PHE A 196 -7.25 -2.39 0.07
CA PHE A 196 -7.99 -1.88 -1.08
C PHE A 196 -9.47 -2.21 -0.98
N GLN A 197 -9.81 -3.47 -0.73
CA GLN A 197 -11.20 -3.92 -0.64
C GLN A 197 -11.96 -3.22 0.51
N ASN A 198 -11.32 -3.06 1.67
CA ASN A 198 -11.92 -2.32 2.78
C ASN A 198 -12.13 -0.84 2.45
N LEU A 199 -11.16 -0.18 1.80
CA LEU A 199 -11.26 1.23 1.42
C LEU A 199 -12.32 1.43 0.32
N CYS A 200 -12.39 0.53 -0.67
CA CYS A 200 -13.46 0.52 -1.68
C CYS A 200 -14.82 0.39 -1.02
N MET A 201 -14.99 -0.58 -0.10
CA MET A 201 -16.26 -0.78 0.61
C MET A 201 -16.64 0.43 1.47
N LYS A 202 -15.67 1.07 2.14
CA LYS A 202 -15.93 2.30 2.91
C LYS A 202 -16.49 3.42 2.04
N ILE A 203 -16.18 3.41 0.74
CA ILE A 203 -16.71 4.36 -0.22
C ILE A 203 -18.05 3.86 -0.75
N THR A 204 -18.15 2.65 -1.30
CA THR A 204 -19.34 2.18 -2.01
C THR A 204 -20.49 1.82 -1.07
N GLU A 205 -20.19 1.31 0.13
CA GLU A 205 -21.13 0.72 1.09
C GLU A 205 -20.90 1.28 2.51
N ALA A 206 -20.81 2.61 2.63
CA ALA A 206 -20.36 3.30 3.85
C ALA A 206 -21.14 2.93 5.12
N GLU A 207 -22.48 2.90 5.05
CA GLU A 207 -23.32 2.54 6.19
C GLU A 207 -23.05 1.12 6.69
N THR A 208 -22.95 0.17 5.76
CA THR A 208 -22.68 -1.24 6.07
C THR A 208 -21.28 -1.42 6.64
N TYR A 209 -20.31 -0.70 6.09
CA TYR A 209 -18.93 -0.67 6.60
C TYR A 209 -18.90 -0.19 8.05
N GLU A 210 -19.58 0.91 8.37
CA GLU A 210 -19.63 1.45 9.72
C GLU A 210 -20.37 0.51 10.69
N LYS A 211 -21.49 -0.09 10.29
CA LYS A 211 -22.21 -1.11 11.10
C LYS A 211 -21.30 -2.29 11.48
N ILE A 212 -20.64 -2.90 10.49
CA ILE A 212 -19.73 -4.03 10.74
C ILE A 212 -18.53 -3.57 11.59
N SER A 213 -17.97 -2.39 11.31
CA SER A 213 -16.87 -1.83 12.09
C SER A 213 -17.25 -1.68 13.57
N GLN A 214 -18.42 -1.12 13.87
CA GLN A 214 -18.93 -0.95 15.23
C GLN A 214 -19.15 -2.30 15.94
N GLN A 215 -19.80 -3.26 15.27
CA GLN A 215 -20.01 -4.61 15.83
C GLN A 215 -18.67 -5.31 16.14
N LEU A 216 -17.66 -5.16 15.27
CA LEU A 216 -16.31 -5.70 15.51
C LEU A 216 -15.57 -5.02 16.66
N HIS A 217 -15.85 -3.73 16.90
CA HIS A 217 -15.28 -2.98 18.02
C HIS A 217 -15.91 -3.39 19.35
N GLN A 218 -17.24 -3.52 19.39
CA GLN A 218 -17.98 -3.94 20.58
C GLN A 218 -17.58 -5.37 21.02
N SER A 219 -17.50 -6.30 20.06
CA SER A 219 -17.12 -7.70 20.33
C SER A 219 -15.61 -7.94 20.51
N LYS A 220 -14.76 -6.90 20.43
CA LYS A 220 -13.29 -7.05 20.40
C LYS A 220 -12.73 -7.74 21.65
N ARG A 221 -13.22 -7.37 22.83
CA ARG A 221 -12.69 -7.88 24.12
C ARG A 221 -13.02 -9.36 24.30
N GLU A 222 -14.28 -9.72 24.08
CA GLU A 222 -14.77 -11.10 24.15
C GLU A 222 -14.08 -11.98 23.12
N ARG A 223 -13.98 -11.52 21.87
CA ARG A 223 -13.28 -12.27 20.82
C ARG A 223 -11.81 -12.48 21.15
N ASN A 224 -11.11 -11.48 21.68
CA ASN A 224 -9.71 -11.65 22.08
C ASN A 224 -9.54 -12.64 23.23
N LYS A 225 -10.50 -12.69 24.17
CA LYS A 225 -10.52 -13.70 25.24
C LYS A 225 -10.74 -15.10 24.66
N TYR A 226 -11.76 -15.26 23.81
CA TYR A 226 -12.05 -16.52 23.14
C TYR A 226 -10.87 -17.03 22.30
N ILE A 227 -10.21 -16.16 21.53
CA ILE A 227 -9.01 -16.52 20.76
C ILE A 227 -7.89 -17.03 21.68
N LYS A 228 -7.65 -16.38 22.82
CA LYS A 228 -6.62 -16.82 23.77
C LYS A 228 -6.95 -18.17 24.38
N GLU A 229 -8.20 -18.37 24.79
CA GLU A 229 -8.67 -19.65 25.35
C GLU A 229 -8.60 -20.78 24.31
N PHE A 230 -8.91 -20.48 23.04
CA PHE A 230 -8.80 -21.43 21.93
C PHE A 230 -7.34 -21.76 21.57
N ILE A 231 -6.43 -20.79 21.62
CA ILE A 231 -5.00 -21.00 21.32
C ILE A 231 -4.30 -21.81 22.42
N LYS A 232 -4.69 -21.64 23.69
CA LYS A 232 -4.02 -22.26 24.84
C LYS A 232 -3.85 -23.80 24.73
N PRO A 233 -4.89 -24.61 24.42
CA PRO A 233 -4.69 -26.04 24.24
C PRO A 233 -3.88 -26.37 22.97
N LEU A 234 -3.98 -25.56 21.91
CA LEU A 234 -3.19 -25.76 20.69
C LEU A 234 -1.69 -25.60 20.96
N SER A 235 -1.29 -24.57 21.72
CA SER A 235 0.12 -24.38 22.07
C SER A 235 0.70 -25.58 22.83
N GLN A 236 -0.07 -26.15 23.77
CA GLN A 236 0.41 -27.30 24.56
C GLN A 236 0.72 -28.52 23.68
N HIS A 237 -0.12 -28.81 22.69
CA HIS A 237 0.13 -29.92 21.76
C HIS A 237 1.24 -29.60 20.76
N LEU A 238 1.36 -28.33 20.32
CA LEU A 238 2.43 -27.92 19.40
C LEU A 238 3.82 -27.95 20.07
N ASP A 239 3.89 -27.73 21.39
CA ASP A 239 5.13 -27.87 22.15
C ASP A 239 5.70 -29.30 22.08
N GLU A 240 4.85 -30.32 21.93
CA GLU A 240 5.25 -31.72 21.78
C GLU A 240 5.93 -32.01 20.44
N VAL A 241 5.65 -31.21 19.41
CA VAL A 241 6.23 -31.32 18.06
C VAL A 241 7.71 -30.91 18.05
N LYS A 242 8.21 -30.24 19.11
CA LYS A 242 9.61 -29.82 19.29
C LYS A 242 10.17 -28.96 18.15
N VAL A 243 9.31 -28.15 17.55
CA VAL A 243 9.64 -27.23 16.47
C VAL A 243 9.34 -25.80 16.92
N PRO A 244 10.19 -24.80 16.64
CA PRO A 244 9.86 -23.41 16.93
C PRO A 244 8.61 -22.98 16.15
N TYR A 245 7.63 -22.41 16.84
CA TYR A 245 6.39 -21.98 16.19
C TYR A 245 5.90 -20.63 16.70
N ARG A 246 5.02 -20.01 15.91
CA ARG A 246 4.27 -18.81 16.28
C ARG A 246 2.79 -19.00 15.97
N ILE A 247 1.95 -18.78 16.97
CA ILE A 247 0.49 -18.79 16.79
C ILE A 247 -0.02 -17.36 16.82
N LEU A 248 -0.80 -16.98 15.81
CA LEU A 248 -1.38 -15.65 15.65
C LEU A 248 -2.89 -15.75 15.45
N GLY A 249 -3.65 -15.05 16.28
CA GLY A 249 -5.06 -14.78 16.00
C GLY A 249 -5.17 -13.79 14.84
N ARG A 250 -5.82 -14.20 13.75
CA ARG A 250 -6.08 -13.36 12.58
C ARG A 250 -7.58 -12.99 12.53
N PRO A 251 -7.97 -11.77 12.90
CA PRO A 251 -9.34 -11.33 12.66
C PRO A 251 -9.60 -11.25 11.15
N LYS A 252 -10.83 -11.52 10.74
CA LYS A 252 -11.25 -11.29 9.36
C LYS A 252 -11.40 -9.81 9.06
N SER A 253 -11.18 -9.45 7.79
CA SER A 253 -11.42 -8.07 7.34
C SER A 253 -12.91 -7.78 7.24
N ILE A 254 -13.27 -6.50 7.36
CA ILE A 254 -14.65 -6.01 7.21
C ILE A 254 -15.21 -6.45 5.86
N PHE A 255 -14.45 -6.27 4.78
CA PHE A 255 -14.87 -6.72 3.45
C PHE A 255 -15.13 -8.24 3.39
N SER A 256 -14.29 -9.07 4.01
CA SER A 256 -14.49 -10.53 4.01
C SER A 256 -15.78 -10.93 4.74
N ILE A 257 -16.09 -10.23 5.83
CA ILE A 257 -17.31 -10.44 6.62
C ILE A 257 -18.52 -10.02 5.79
N TRP A 258 -18.50 -8.82 5.22
CA TRP A 258 -19.56 -8.32 4.35
C TRP A 258 -19.81 -9.24 3.16
N ASN A 259 -18.75 -9.68 2.47
CA ASN A 259 -18.88 -10.60 1.35
C ASN A 259 -19.52 -11.92 1.78
N LYS A 260 -19.20 -12.43 2.98
CA LYS A 260 -19.82 -13.64 3.54
C LYS A 260 -21.30 -13.43 3.87
N ILE A 261 -21.67 -12.28 4.46
CA ILE A 261 -23.08 -11.89 4.71
C ILE A 261 -23.85 -11.86 3.39
N LYS A 262 -23.29 -11.20 2.37
CA LYS A 262 -23.92 -11.05 1.06
C LYS A 262 -24.08 -12.37 0.32
N THR A 263 -23.04 -13.21 0.29
CA THR A 263 -23.06 -14.49 -0.45
C THR A 263 -23.87 -15.56 0.28
N LYS A 264 -23.75 -15.68 1.61
CA LYS A 264 -24.43 -16.72 2.39
C LYS A 264 -25.81 -16.30 2.91
N LYS A 265 -26.17 -15.02 2.82
CA LYS A 265 -27.43 -14.44 3.33
C LYS A 265 -27.68 -14.75 4.82
N VAL A 266 -26.61 -14.82 5.61
CA VAL A 266 -26.68 -15.03 7.06
C VAL A 266 -26.48 -13.71 7.80
N PRO A 267 -27.17 -13.48 8.93
CA PRO A 267 -26.95 -12.32 9.78
C PRO A 267 -25.54 -12.33 10.39
N PHE A 268 -25.07 -11.18 10.87
CA PHE A 268 -23.71 -11.03 11.39
C PHE A 268 -23.43 -11.97 12.58
N GLU A 269 -24.45 -12.16 13.42
CA GLU A 269 -24.42 -12.96 14.63
C GLU A 269 -24.19 -14.46 14.35
N GLU A 270 -24.60 -14.94 13.18
CA GLU A 270 -24.42 -16.32 12.74
C GLU A 270 -23.06 -16.58 12.08
N ILE A 271 -22.21 -15.55 11.99
CA ILE A 271 -20.85 -15.71 11.47
C ILE A 271 -19.97 -16.25 12.60
N TYR A 272 -19.95 -17.57 12.76
CA TYR A 272 -19.08 -18.26 13.73
C TYR A 272 -17.57 -18.14 13.42
N ASP A 273 -17.23 -17.73 12.20
CA ASP A 273 -15.88 -17.72 11.66
C ASP A 273 -15.46 -16.26 11.37
N LEU A 274 -15.46 -15.46 12.45
CA LEU A 274 -15.02 -14.06 12.52
C LEU A 274 -13.51 -13.92 12.77
N PHE A 275 -12.85 -15.01 13.16
CA PHE A 275 -11.41 -15.09 13.34
C PHE A 275 -10.87 -16.41 12.81
N ALA A 276 -9.61 -16.40 12.43
CA ALA A 276 -8.84 -17.58 12.11
C ALA A 276 -7.62 -17.63 13.03
N VAL A 277 -7.08 -18.82 13.24
CA VAL A 277 -5.77 -19.00 13.89
C VAL A 277 -4.76 -19.35 12.81
N ARG A 278 -3.63 -18.66 12.82
CA ARG A 278 -2.49 -18.94 11.95
C ARG A 278 -1.37 -19.52 12.80
N ILE A 279 -0.92 -20.70 12.45
CA ILE A 279 0.28 -21.33 13.02
C ILE A 279 1.39 -21.20 11.97
N ILE A 280 2.55 -20.69 12.38
CA ILE A 280 3.74 -20.54 11.55
C ILE A 280 4.83 -21.39 12.21
N LEU A 281 5.39 -22.34 11.46
CA LEU A 281 6.39 -23.30 11.93
C LEU A 281 7.73 -22.93 11.30
N ASP A 282 8.81 -22.97 12.08
CA ASP A 282 10.18 -22.74 11.61
C ASP A 282 10.87 -24.10 11.41
N VAL A 283 10.86 -24.58 10.18
CA VAL A 283 11.32 -25.93 9.82
C VAL A 283 12.10 -25.90 8.52
N GLU A 284 12.94 -26.91 8.34
CA GLU A 284 13.66 -27.11 7.07
C GLU A 284 12.64 -27.29 5.91
N PRO A 285 12.89 -26.67 4.73
CA PRO A 285 11.97 -26.73 3.59
C PRO A 285 11.52 -28.15 3.18
N LYS A 286 12.38 -29.15 3.37
CA LYS A 286 12.09 -30.55 3.05
C LYS A 286 11.02 -31.17 3.97
N LYS A 287 10.85 -30.64 5.18
CA LYS A 287 9.94 -31.16 6.21
C LYS A 287 8.65 -30.34 6.35
N GLU A 288 8.54 -29.19 5.67
CA GLU A 288 7.40 -28.27 5.74
C GLU A 288 6.06 -29.00 5.59
N LYS A 289 5.87 -29.76 4.50
CA LYS A 289 4.60 -30.43 4.21
C LYS A 289 4.21 -31.46 5.27
N GLN A 290 5.18 -32.22 5.76
CA GLN A 290 4.95 -33.27 6.74
C GLN A 290 4.60 -32.68 8.12
N ILE A 291 5.25 -31.59 8.51
CA ILE A 291 5.03 -30.96 9.82
C ILE A 291 3.77 -30.07 9.82
N CYS A 292 3.37 -29.53 8.66
CA CYS A 292 2.13 -28.77 8.54
C CYS A 292 0.85 -29.63 8.48
N TRP A 293 0.97 -30.91 8.07
CA TRP A 293 -0.15 -31.85 7.96
C TRP A 293 -0.40 -32.54 9.30
#